data_AF-A0A7V9HTX3-F1
#
_entry.id   AF-A0A7V9HTX3-F1
#
_cell.length_a   1.000
_cell.length_b   1.000
_cell.length_c   1.000
_cell.angle_alpha   90.00
_cell.angle_beta   90.00
_cell.angle_gamma   90.00
#
_symmetry.space_group_name_H-M   'P 1'
#
loop_
_entity.id
_entity.type
_entity.pdbx_description
1 polymer ?
#
loop_
_entity_poly.entity_id
_entity_poly.type
_entity_poly.pdbx_seq_one_letter_code
_entity_poly.pdbx_strand_id
1 'polypeptide(L)'
;MKLRRTLIGSLVLLVLIVGISVFAQVNRPFRNGSVWNIAFIRMKPGMETAYLNYLAGPWKANQEASKKEGIILSYKVLTVEGHTPGEWNVMLMTEYKNLAAMEANEEKADA
;
A
#
# COMPACT_ATOMS: atom_id res chain seq x y z
N MET A 1 -25.25 -35.07 -41.07
CA MET A 1 -24.06 -34.22 -40.79
C MET A 1 -24.39 -32.78 -40.41
N LYS A 2 -25.42 -32.12 -40.99
CA LYS A 2 -25.79 -30.73 -40.65
C LYS A 2 -26.23 -30.55 -39.19
N LEU A 3 -27.03 -31.48 -38.65
CA LEU A 3 -27.55 -31.43 -37.27
C LEU A 3 -26.46 -31.56 -36.19
N ARG A 4 -25.42 -32.37 -36.43
CA ARG A 4 -24.27 -32.48 -35.53
C ARG A 4 -23.40 -31.22 -35.54
N ARG A 5 -23.28 -30.54 -36.68
CA ARG A 5 -22.55 -29.26 -36.79
C ARG A 5 -23.29 -28.11 -36.09
N THR A 6 -24.62 -28.06 -36.18
CA THR A 6 -25.43 -27.07 -35.44
C THR A 6 -25.41 -27.31 -33.93
N LEU A 7 -25.43 -28.58 -33.49
CA LEU A 7 -25.30 -28.94 -32.07
C LEU A 7 -23.94 -28.53 -31.48
N ILE A 8 -22.83 -28.75 -32.21
CA ILE A 8 -21.50 -28.34 -31.78
C ILE A 8 -21.38 -26.81 -31.72
N GLY A 9 -21.93 -26.10 -32.71
CA GLY A 9 -21.96 -24.62 -32.70
C GLY A 9 -22.72 -24.05 -31.51
N SER A 10 -23.88 -24.65 -31.18
CA SER A 10 -24.66 -24.23 -30.01
C SER A 10 -23.95 -24.51 -28.69
N LEU A 11 -23.20 -25.62 -28.59
CA LEU A 11 -22.43 -25.96 -27.39
C LEU A 11 -21.26 -25.00 -27.17
N VAL A 12 -20.55 -24.64 -28.24
CA VAL A 12 -19.45 -23.64 -28.20
C VAL A 12 -19.98 -22.26 -27.79
N LEU A 13 -21.12 -21.86 -28.34
CA LEU A 13 -21.76 -20.59 -27.97
C LEU A 13 -22.16 -20.57 -26.49
N LEU A 14 -22.67 -21.68 -25.96
CA LEU A 14 -23.07 -21.79 -24.57
C LEU A 14 -21.87 -21.76 -23.61
N VAL A 15 -20.74 -22.38 -23.98
CA VAL A 15 -19.47 -22.28 -23.23
C VAL A 15 -18.92 -20.86 -23.23
N LEU A 16 -19.01 -20.14 -24.36
CA LEU A 16 -18.59 -18.74 -24.45
C LEU A 16 -19.43 -17.82 -23.55
N ILE A 17 -20.75 -18.03 -23.49
CA ILE A 17 -21.66 -17.26 -22.63
C ILE A 17 -21.37 -17.54 -21.14
N VAL A 18 -21.11 -18.80 -20.76
CA VAL A 18 -20.75 -19.16 -19.38
C VAL A 18 -19.38 -18.58 -18.98
N GLY A 19 -18.42 -18.51 -19.91
CA GLY A 19 -17.10 -17.91 -19.67
C GLY A 19 -17.15 -16.42 -19.35
N ILE A 20 -18.10 -15.66 -19.91
CA ILE A 20 -18.27 -14.22 -19.64
C ILE A 20 -18.78 -13.98 -18.21
N SER A 21 -19.65 -14.86 -17.69
CA SER A 21 -20.20 -14.74 -16.33
C SER A 21 -19.16 -14.92 -15.22
N VAL A 22 -18.05 -15.61 -15.48
CA VAL A 22 -16.95 -15.80 -14.49
C VAL A 22 -16.13 -14.52 -14.29
N PHE A 23 -16.10 -13.62 -15.28
CA PHE A 23 -15.46 -12.31 -15.14
C PHE A 23 -16.34 -11.27 -14.44
N ALA A 24 -17.64 -11.56 -14.26
CA ALA A 24 -18.56 -10.69 -13.56
C ALA A 24 -18.45 -10.87 -12.02
N GLN A 25 -17.57 -10.06 -11.44
CA GLN A 25 -17.70 -9.46 -10.10
C GLN A 25 -17.57 -10.40 -8.89
N VAL A 26 -16.33 -10.74 -8.52
CA VAL A 26 -16.00 -10.74 -7.08
C VAL A 26 -15.98 -9.28 -6.64
N ASN A 27 -17.13 -8.78 -6.18
CA ASN A 27 -17.29 -7.43 -5.68
C ASN A 27 -16.60 -7.30 -4.31
N ARG A 28 -15.26 -7.31 -4.31
CA ARG A 28 -14.48 -7.10 -3.09
C ARG A 28 -14.69 -5.64 -2.66
N PRO A 29 -14.95 -5.35 -1.37
CA PRO A 29 -15.07 -3.98 -0.88
C PRO A 29 -13.73 -3.21 -0.94
N PHE A 30 -12.66 -3.86 -1.40
CA PHE A 30 -11.32 -3.29 -1.55
C PHE A 30 -10.71 -3.68 -2.89
N ARG A 31 -9.78 -2.85 -3.36
CA ARG A 31 -8.97 -3.10 -4.56
C ARG A 31 -7.51 -3.19 -4.16
N ASN A 32 -6.74 -4.00 -4.89
CA ASN A 32 -5.29 -3.99 -4.75
C ASN A 32 -4.78 -2.63 -5.25
N GLY A 33 -3.93 -1.99 -4.45
CA GLY A 33 -3.36 -0.68 -4.72
C GLY A 33 -2.11 -0.45 -3.88
N SER A 34 -1.65 0.80 -3.86
CA SER A 34 -0.61 1.20 -2.92
C SER A 34 -1.08 1.03 -1.48
N VAL A 35 -0.14 0.77 -0.59
CA VAL A 35 -0.38 0.56 0.83
C VAL A 35 0.45 1.53 1.64
N TRP A 36 -0.01 1.86 2.84
CA TRP A 36 0.67 2.80 3.73
C TRP A 36 1.16 2.09 4.99
N ASN A 37 2.46 2.18 5.26
CA ASN A 37 3.02 1.92 6.58
C ASN A 37 2.95 3.22 7.39
N ILE A 38 2.37 3.16 8.60
CA ILE A 38 2.09 4.32 9.44
C ILE A 38 2.69 4.10 10.82
N ALA A 39 3.57 5.01 11.24
CA ALA A 39 4.14 5.03 12.58
C ALA A 39 3.62 6.23 13.37
N PHE A 40 3.08 5.96 14.56
CA PHE A 40 2.65 6.97 15.52
C PHE A 40 3.73 7.16 16.58
N ILE A 41 4.25 8.38 16.67
CA ILE A 41 5.36 8.71 17.55
C ILE A 41 4.89 9.71 18.60
N ARG A 42 5.24 9.40 19.85
CA ARG A 42 5.14 10.32 20.97
C ARG A 42 6.54 10.80 21.34
N MET A 43 6.84 12.05 21.02
CA MET A 43 8.11 12.66 21.42
C MET A 43 8.17 12.76 22.95
N LYS A 44 9.34 12.45 23.52
CA LYS A 44 9.58 12.66 24.95
C LYS A 44 9.57 14.16 25.27
N PRO A 45 9.17 14.57 26.49
CA PRO A 45 9.25 15.97 26.91
C PRO A 45 10.65 16.55 26.66
N GLY A 46 10.72 17.73 26.03
CA GLY A 46 11.98 18.41 25.69
C GLY A 46 12.69 17.90 24.43
N MET A 47 12.20 16.86 23.76
CA MET A 47 12.85 16.29 22.56
C MET A 47 12.33 16.83 21.23
N GLU A 48 11.40 17.78 21.23
CA GLU A 48 10.72 18.25 20.03
C GLU A 48 11.68 18.77 18.96
N THR A 49 12.51 19.76 19.30
CA THR A 49 13.49 20.33 18.36
C THR A 49 14.47 19.28 17.84
N ALA A 50 14.98 18.41 18.73
CA ALA A 50 15.90 17.35 18.35
C ALA A 50 15.27 16.36 17.36
N TYR A 51 14.02 15.95 17.61
CA TYR A 51 13.32 15.00 16.76
C TYR A 51 12.93 15.61 15.42
N LEU A 52 12.44 16.85 15.40
CA LEU A 52 12.13 17.56 14.15
C LEU A 52 13.38 17.80 13.29
N ASN A 53 14.53 18.10 13.90
CA ASN A 53 15.81 18.20 13.18
C ASN A 53 16.25 16.85 12.59
N TYR A 54 16.06 15.76 13.32
CA TYR A 54 16.29 14.41 12.79
C TYR A 54 15.37 14.11 11.58
N LEU A 55 14.09 14.47 11.67
CA LEU A 55 13.15 14.31 10.56
C LEU A 55 13.54 15.14 9.33
N ALA A 56 13.99 16.38 9.54
CA ALA A 56 14.39 17.28 8.45
C ALA A 56 15.72 16.88 7.78
N GLY A 57 16.59 16.15 8.50
CA GLY A 57 17.91 15.75 8.01
C GLY A 57 17.97 14.28 7.60
N PRO A 58 18.58 13.41 8.41
CA PRO A 58 18.90 12.02 8.03
C PRO A 58 17.67 11.21 7.64
N TRP A 59 16.55 11.35 8.36
CA TRP A 59 15.34 10.60 8.04
C TRP A 59 14.81 10.97 6.64
N LYS A 60 14.67 12.27 6.35
CA LYS A 60 14.23 12.74 5.03
C LYS A 60 15.17 12.28 3.92
N ALA A 61 16.48 12.34 4.15
CA ALA A 61 17.48 11.88 3.19
C ALA A 61 17.29 10.40 2.85
N ASN A 62 17.04 9.55 3.85
CA ASN A 62 16.75 8.12 3.64
C ASN A 62 15.45 7.92 2.84
N GLN A 63 14.37 8.64 3.17
CA GLN A 63 13.11 8.52 2.42
C GLN A 63 13.26 8.98 0.97
N GLU A 64 14.01 10.06 0.70
CA GLU A 64 14.29 10.52 -0.66
C GLU A 64 15.14 9.51 -1.45
N ALA A 65 16.12 8.86 -0.81
CA ALA A 65 16.89 7.79 -1.43
C ALA A 65 16.00 6.58 -1.78
N SER A 66 15.21 6.09 -0.83
CA SER A 66 14.26 4.98 -1.04
C SER A 66 13.24 5.30 -2.15
N LYS A 67 12.78 6.55 -2.22
CA LYS A 67 11.87 7.00 -3.28
C LYS A 67 12.57 7.02 -4.63
N LYS A 68 13.81 7.50 -4.70
CA LYS A 68 14.63 7.52 -5.93
C LYS A 68 14.92 6.11 -6.44
N GLU A 69 15.13 5.16 -5.55
CA GLU A 69 15.34 3.74 -5.87
C GLU A 69 14.05 3.00 -6.22
N GLY A 70 12.88 3.64 -6.07
CA GLY A 70 11.58 3.06 -6.36
C GLY A 70 11.10 2.05 -5.32
N ILE A 71 11.74 2.00 -4.15
CA ILE A 71 11.33 1.17 -3.01
C ILE A 71 9.99 1.69 -2.46
N ILE A 72 9.88 3.01 -2.31
CA ILE A 72 8.66 3.69 -1.85
C ILE A 72 8.12 4.61 -2.95
N LEU A 73 6.81 4.81 -2.97
CA LEU A 73 6.15 5.75 -3.88
C LEU A 73 6.18 7.17 -3.33
N SER A 74 5.90 7.32 -2.04
CA SER A 74 5.83 8.61 -1.37
C SER A 74 6.03 8.48 0.14
N TYR A 75 6.22 9.60 0.82
CA TYR A 75 6.22 9.67 2.28
C TYR A 75 5.62 10.98 2.76
N LYS A 76 5.10 10.99 4.00
CA LYS A 76 4.54 12.17 4.66
C LYS A 76 4.93 12.21 6.13
N VAL A 77 5.03 13.43 6.65
CA VAL A 77 5.20 13.72 8.08
C VAL A 77 4.05 14.63 8.48
N LEU A 78 3.26 14.22 9.47
CA LEU A 78 2.21 15.03 10.04
C LEU A 78 2.55 15.25 11.52
N THR A 79 2.38 16.49 11.98
CA THR A 79 2.48 16.84 13.40
C THR A 79 1.09 17.21 13.90
N VAL A 80 0.77 16.79 15.12
CA VAL A 80 -0.48 17.16 15.78
C VAL A 80 -0.18 17.74 17.14
N GLU A 81 -1.03 18.66 17.59
CA GLU A 81 -1.01 19.10 18.98
C GLU A 81 -1.68 18.01 19.83
N GLY A 82 -0.92 17.42 20.76
CA GLY A 82 -1.46 16.42 21.67
C GLY A 82 -2.41 17.08 22.66
N HIS A 83 -3.67 16.64 22.68
CA HIS A 83 -4.69 17.17 23.59
C HIS A 83 -4.71 16.43 24.94
N THR A 84 -4.05 15.28 25.02
CA THR A 84 -3.87 14.53 26.28
C THR A 84 -2.41 14.10 26.50
N PRO A 85 -1.97 13.92 27.77
CA PRO A 85 -0.58 13.59 28.07
C PRO A 85 -0.06 12.29 27.44
N GLY A 86 -0.95 11.39 26.98
CA GLY A 86 -0.60 10.09 26.39
C GLY A 86 -0.62 10.06 24.86
N GLU A 87 -1.04 11.13 24.19
CA GLU A 87 -1.18 11.15 22.74
C GLU A 87 0.15 11.21 22.00
N TRP A 88 0.15 10.63 20.81
CA TRP A 88 1.20 10.83 19.82
C TRP A 88 1.14 12.27 19.30
N ASN A 89 2.27 12.78 18.83
CA ASN A 89 2.37 14.13 18.29
C ASN A 89 3.04 14.18 16.91
N VAL A 90 3.55 13.05 16.41
CA VAL A 90 4.05 12.90 15.04
C VAL A 90 3.51 11.60 14.42
N MET A 91 3.08 11.69 13.17
CA MET A 91 2.74 10.55 12.31
C MET A 91 3.70 10.53 11.13
N LEU A 92 4.38 9.40 10.94
CA LEU A 92 5.24 9.14 9.79
C LEU A 92 4.52 8.16 8.88
N MET A 93 4.41 8.49 7.60
CA MET A 93 3.70 7.67 6.63
C MET A 93 4.61 7.36 5.46
N THR A 94 4.69 6.09 5.06
CA THR A 94 5.46 5.62 3.90
C THR A 94 4.55 4.81 2.99
N GLU A 95 4.48 5.20 1.72
CA GLU A 95 3.63 4.54 0.73
C GLU A 95 4.44 3.55 -0.10
N TYR A 96 3.97 2.31 -0.19
CA TYR A 96 4.54 1.25 -1.00
C TYR A 96 3.60 0.90 -2.16
N LYS A 97 4.18 0.35 -3.23
CA LYS A 97 3.42 -0.04 -4.43
C LYS A 97 2.35 -1.10 -4.16
N ASN A 98 2.61 -2.00 -3.22
CA ASN A 98 1.71 -3.07 -2.77
C ASN A 98 2.24 -3.68 -1.47
N LEU A 99 1.48 -4.59 -0.86
CA LEU A 99 1.84 -5.25 0.39
C LEU A 99 3.16 -6.05 0.30
N ALA A 100 3.36 -6.81 -0.78
CA ALA A 100 4.59 -7.61 -0.94
C ALA A 100 5.86 -6.74 -1.00
N ALA A 101 5.78 -5.55 -1.60
CA ALA A 101 6.90 -4.61 -1.63
C ALA A 101 7.21 -4.02 -0.23
N MET A 102 6.18 -3.86 0.61
CA MET A 102 6.34 -3.42 1.99
C MET A 102 7.02 -4.51 2.83
N GLU A 103 6.50 -5.74 2.79
CA GLU A 103 7.03 -6.89 3.55
C GLU A 103 8.49 -7.19 3.17
N ALA A 104 8.80 -7.22 1.87
CA ALA A 104 10.18 -7.43 1.39
C ALA A 104 11.15 -6.32 1.81
N ASN A 105 10.65 -5.12 2.13
CA ASN A 105 11.48 -4.03 2.64
C ASN A 105 11.71 -4.15 4.15
N GLU A 106 10.71 -4.61 4.91
CA GLU A 106 10.83 -4.90 6.34
C GLU A 106 11.84 -6.03 6.59
N GLU A 107 11.76 -7.14 5.83
CA GLU A 107 12.72 -8.25 5.94
C GLU A 107 14.17 -7.82 5.65
N LYS A 108 14.38 -6.89 4.73
CA LYS A 108 15.71 -6.33 4.43
C LYS A 108 16.24 -5.40 5.51
N ALA A 109 15.35 -4.78 6.29
CA ALA A 109 15.74 -3.88 7.38
C ALA A 109 16.13 -4.66 8.64
N ASP A 110 15.55 -5.85 8.84
CA ASP A 110 15.80 -6.71 10.00
C ASP A 110 17.01 -7.67 9.83
N ALA A 111 17.55 -7.79 8.60
CA ALA A 111 18.70 -8.64 8.25
C ALA A 111 20.05 -7.90 8.33
#